data_AF-A0A183DJ91-F1
#
_entry.id   AF-A0A183DJ91-F1
#
_cell.length_a   1.000
_cell.length_b   1.000
_cell.length_c   1.000
_cell.angle_alpha   90.00
_cell.angle_beta   90.00
_cell.angle_gamma   90.00
#
_symmetry.space_group_name_H-M   'P 1'
#
loop_
_entity.id
_entity.type
_entity.pdbx_description
1 polymer ?
#
loop_
_entity_poly.entity_id
_entity_poly.type
_entity_poly.pdbx_seq_one_letter_code
_entity_poly.pdbx_strand_id
1 'polypeptide(L)'
;MGVASLISCAVCPGEVTLRDHDGIREHFINQHLDGEHGRCRACTEVVSTADPVSHMRAHLVKQYACEFCGKKGRKHYLKAHIRVHTGEKPYQVCKISCFV
;
A
#
# COMPACT_ATOMS: atom_id res chain seq x y z
N MET A 1 11.70 -24.44 7.94
CA MET A 1 11.45 -24.15 6.51
C MET A 1 10.85 -22.75 6.42
N GLY A 2 11.69 -21.71 6.53
CA GLY A 2 11.22 -20.32 6.61
C GLY A 2 10.87 -19.81 5.22
N VAL A 3 9.66 -19.31 5.02
CA VAL A 3 9.27 -18.64 3.78
C VAL A 3 10.15 -17.38 3.65
N ALA A 4 11.12 -17.40 2.74
CA ALA A 4 11.86 -16.20 2.37
C ALA A 4 10.83 -15.21 1.80
N SER A 5 10.44 -14.22 2.61
CA SER A 5 9.46 -13.23 2.22
C SER A 5 10.14 -12.24 1.28
N LEU A 6 10.19 -12.60 -0.01
CA LEU A 6 10.71 -11.71 -1.05
C LEU A 6 9.83 -10.46 -1.12
N ILE A 7 10.46 -9.29 -1.06
CA ILE A 7 9.78 -8.01 -1.20
C ILE A 7 10.05 -7.49 -2.61
N SER A 8 9.00 -7.28 -3.39
CA SER A 8 9.09 -6.85 -4.79
C SER A 8 8.92 -5.34 -4.95
N CYS A 9 9.71 -4.75 -5.84
CA CYS A 9 9.54 -3.38 -6.29
C CYS A 9 8.47 -3.32 -7.39
N ALA A 10 7.30 -2.75 -7.09
CA ALA A 10 6.20 -2.62 -8.05
C ALA A 10 6.39 -1.47 -9.08
N VAL A 11 7.48 -0.71 -8.97
CA VAL A 11 7.77 0.47 -9.82
C VAL A 11 8.79 0.14 -10.91
N CYS A 12 9.61 -0.90 -10.72
CA CYS A 12 10.55 -1.35 -11.74
C CYS A 12 9.84 -2.13 -12.86
N PRO A 13 10.25 -1.95 -14.13
CA PRO A 13 9.71 -2.72 -15.25
C PRO A 13 10.08 -4.22 -15.23
N GLY A 14 11.04 -4.62 -14.40
CA GLY A 14 11.27 -6.02 -14.01
C GLY A 14 11.09 -6.16 -12.51
N GLU A 15 10.40 -7.19 -12.04
CA GLU A 15 10.18 -7.45 -10.62
C GLU A 15 11.53 -7.62 -9.90
N VAL A 16 12.04 -6.53 -9.32
CA VAL A 16 13.21 -6.60 -8.44
C VAL A 16 12.73 -7.17 -7.12
N THR A 17 13.13 -8.41 -6.84
CA THR A 17 12.86 -9.09 -5.57
C THR A 17 14.08 -8.97 -4.66
N LEU A 18 13.91 -8.32 -3.50
CA LEU A 18 14.94 -8.20 -2.47
C LEU A 18 14.61 -9.08 -1.27
N ARG A 19 15.65 -9.52 -0.56
CA ARG A 19 15.53 -10.45 0.57
C ARG A 19 15.03 -9.77 1.85
N ASP A 20 15.20 -8.45 1.97
CA ASP A 20 14.96 -7.69 3.21
C ASP A 20 14.33 -6.31 2.96
N HIS A 21 13.63 -5.80 3.99
CA HIS A 21 12.88 -4.53 3.93
C HIS A 21 13.78 -3.28 3.86
N ASP A 22 15.03 -3.42 4.31
CA ASP A 22 16.07 -2.39 4.19
C ASP A 22 16.61 -2.31 2.76
N GLY A 23 16.82 -3.44 2.09
CA GLY A 23 17.33 -3.47 0.72
C GLY A 23 16.35 -2.86 -0.28
N ILE A 24 15.05 -3.15 -0.15
CA ILE A 24 14.01 -2.51 -0.97
C ILE A 24 13.90 -1.01 -0.69
N ARG A 25 14.15 -0.59 0.56
CA ARG A 25 14.19 0.83 0.92
C ARG A 25 15.35 1.53 0.24
N GLU A 26 16.56 1.00 0.33
CA GLU A 26 17.71 1.62 -0.31
C GLU A 26 17.57 1.63 -1.84
N HIS A 27 17.10 0.53 -2.45
CA HIS A 27 16.79 0.47 -3.88
C HIS A 27 15.87 1.61 -4.31
N PHE A 28 14.78 1.86 -3.57
CA PHE A 28 13.84 2.92 -3.92
C PHE A 28 14.40 4.33 -3.71
N ILE A 29 15.19 4.58 -2.66
CA ILE A 29 15.83 5.89 -2.45
C ILE A 29 16.78 6.17 -3.61
N ASN A 30 17.58 5.19 -4.00
CA ASN A 30 18.64 5.41 -4.99
C ASN A 30 18.15 5.37 -6.45
N GLN A 31 17.01 4.75 -6.74
CA GLN A 31 16.53 4.53 -8.12
C GLN A 31 15.25 5.30 -8.46
N HIS A 32 14.43 5.63 -7.46
CA HIS A 32 13.10 6.25 -7.66
C HIS A 32 12.95 7.61 -7.00
N LEU A 33 13.94 8.08 -6.24
CA LEU A 33 14.03 9.43 -5.73
C LEU A 33 15.26 10.12 -6.33
N ASP A 34 15.05 11.21 -7.06
CA ASP A 34 16.16 12.00 -7.57
C ASP A 34 16.64 12.97 -6.47
N GLY A 35 17.90 12.79 -6.04
CA GLY A 35 18.48 13.55 -4.92
C GLY A 35 18.58 15.05 -5.18
N GLU A 36 18.52 15.50 -6.44
CA GLU A 36 18.76 16.89 -6.81
C GLU A 36 17.49 17.78 -6.79
N HIS A 37 16.29 17.18 -6.79
CA HIS A 37 15.05 17.95 -6.88
C HIS A 37 13.96 17.53 -5.88
N GLY A 38 14.25 16.55 -5.03
CA GLY A 38 13.27 15.97 -4.13
C GLY A 38 12.07 15.41 -4.89
N ARG A 39 12.15 15.09 -6.19
CA ARG A 39 10.99 14.64 -6.96
C ARG A 39 10.92 13.12 -6.93
N CYS A 40 9.79 12.58 -6.50
CA CYS A 40 9.53 11.14 -6.58
C CYS A 40 9.19 10.75 -8.02
N ARG A 41 9.96 9.83 -8.61
CA ARG A 41 9.69 9.34 -9.98
C ARG A 41 8.50 8.39 -10.04
N ALA A 42 8.09 7.80 -8.91
CA ALA A 42 6.97 6.86 -8.83
C ALA A 42 5.59 7.55 -8.82
N CYS A 43 5.48 8.74 -8.23
CA CYS A 43 4.20 9.47 -8.14
C CYS A 43 4.29 10.94 -8.53
N THR A 44 5.43 11.39 -9.08
CA THR A 44 5.72 12.76 -9.55
C THR A 44 5.63 13.89 -8.51
N GLU A 45 5.30 13.57 -7.27
CA GLU A 45 5.23 14.49 -6.13
C GLU A 45 6.61 15.02 -5.72
N VAL A 46 6.66 16.29 -5.32
CA VAL A 46 7.84 16.87 -4.66
C VAL A 46 7.84 16.44 -3.20
N VAL A 47 8.99 15.97 -2.74
CA VAL A 47 9.28 15.32 -1.48
C VAL A 47 10.39 16.09 -0.79
N SER A 48 10.25 16.19 0.54
CA SER A 48 11.28 16.75 1.39
C SER A 48 12.59 15.97 1.21
N THR A 49 13.65 16.68 0.85
CA THR A 49 15.01 16.13 0.78
C THR A 49 15.58 15.80 2.17
N ALA A 50 15.02 16.36 3.24
CA ALA A 50 15.46 16.12 4.62
C ALA A 50 14.99 14.76 5.18
N ASP A 51 13.83 14.26 4.75
CA ASP A 51 13.30 12.95 5.18
C ASP A 51 12.56 12.22 4.04
N PRO A 52 13.30 11.79 3.01
CA PRO A 52 12.71 11.02 1.91
C PRO A 52 12.19 9.64 2.34
N VAL A 53 12.68 9.13 3.47
CA VAL A 53 12.29 7.82 4.02
C VAL A 53 10.81 7.81 4.40
N SER A 54 10.30 8.91 4.98
CA SER A 54 8.89 9.01 5.36
C SER A 54 7.95 8.98 4.15
N HIS A 55 8.28 9.68 3.06
CA HIS A 55 7.53 9.56 1.82
C HIS A 55 7.57 8.13 1.28
N MET A 56 8.75 7.55 1.27
CA MET A 56 8.97 6.21 0.73
C MET A 56 8.21 5.11 1.46
N ARG A 57 7.99 5.25 2.76
CA ARG A 57 7.14 4.31 3.51
C ARG A 57 5.77 4.17 2.86
N ALA A 58 5.23 5.22 2.22
CA ALA A 58 3.96 5.17 1.52
C ALA A 58 3.96 4.19 0.33
N HIS A 59 5.07 4.11 -0.40
CA HIS A 59 5.28 3.18 -1.52
C HIS A 59 5.60 1.76 -1.07
N LEU A 60 6.34 1.63 0.04
CA LEU A 60 6.70 0.35 0.64
C LEU A 60 5.59 -0.25 1.52
N VAL A 61 4.47 0.47 1.76
CA VAL A 61 3.37 -0.11 2.54
C VAL A 61 2.90 -1.38 1.83
N LYS A 62 3.03 -2.50 2.54
CA LYS A 62 2.49 -3.78 2.08
C LYS A 62 1.01 -3.62 1.74
N GLN A 63 0.72 -3.72 0.45
CA GLN A 63 -0.64 -3.77 -0.06
C GLN A 63 -1.12 -5.22 0.04
N TYR A 64 -2.37 -5.40 0.47
CA TYR A 64 -3.03 -6.69 0.41
C TYR A 64 -3.90 -6.69 -0.85
N ALA A 65 -4.19 -7.86 -1.41
CA ALA A 65 -5.12 -7.99 -2.51
C ALA A 65 -6.51 -8.41 -1.97
N CYS A 66 -7.57 -7.86 -2.54
CA CYS A 66 -8.93 -8.36 -2.31
C CYS A 66 -9.04 -9.77 -2.89
N GLU A 67 -9.59 -10.70 -2.13
CA GLU A 67 -9.80 -12.10 -2.58
C GLU A 67 -10.87 -12.22 -3.68
N PHE A 68 -11.82 -11.29 -3.76
CA PHE A 68 -12.92 -11.34 -4.72
C PHE A 68 -12.58 -10.69 -6.08
N CYS A 69 -11.76 -9.64 -6.09
CA CYS A 69 -11.50 -8.86 -7.31
C CYS A 69 -10.03 -8.49 -7.55
N GLY A 70 -9.12 -8.93 -6.68
CA GLY A 70 -7.68 -8.64 -6.81
C GLY A 70 -7.27 -7.19 -6.53
N LYS A 71 -8.21 -6.31 -6.17
CA LYS A 71 -7.92 -4.89 -5.90
C LYS A 71 -6.92 -4.76 -4.75
N LYS A 72 -5.86 -3.98 -4.97
CA LYS A 72 -4.79 -3.76 -3.99
C LYS A 72 -5.08 -2.56 -3.09
N GLY A 73 -4.77 -2.68 -1.80
CA GLY A 73 -4.96 -1.59 -0.84
C GLY A 73 -4.41 -1.90 0.54
N ARG A 74 -4.51 -0.92 1.47
CA ARG A 74 -4.15 -1.14 2.87
C ARG A 74 -5.19 -2.03 3.56
N LYS A 75 -4.77 -2.75 4.61
CA LYS A 75 -5.62 -3.70 5.34
C LYS A 75 -6.95 -3.11 5.82
N HIS A 76 -6.94 -1.91 6.39
CA HIS A 76 -8.16 -1.26 6.88
C HIS A 76 -9.12 -0.86 5.73
N TYR A 77 -8.55 -0.36 4.62
CA TYR A 77 -9.33 -0.03 3.43
C TYR A 77 -9.96 -1.28 2.83
N LEU A 78 -9.20 -2.38 2.74
CA LEU A 78 -9.71 -3.64 2.20
C LEU A 78 -10.79 -4.26 3.07
N LYS A 79 -10.65 -4.18 4.40
CA LYS A 79 -11.71 -4.62 5.33
C LYS A 79 -13.03 -3.88 5.09
N ALA A 80 -12.98 -2.60 4.76
CA ALA A 80 -14.17 -1.85 4.38
C ALA A 80 -14.65 -2.19 2.97
N HIS A 81 -13.73 -2.33 2.01
CA HIS A 81 -14.02 -2.68 0.62
C HIS A 81 -14.69 -4.05 0.46
N ILE A 82 -14.31 -5.06 1.24
CA ILE A 82 -14.92 -6.41 1.21
C ILE A 82 -16.44 -6.36 1.41
N ARG A 83 -16.95 -5.35 2.15
CA ARG A 83 -18.40 -5.15 2.35
C ARG A 83 -19.16 -4.89 1.06
N VAL A 84 -18.50 -4.39 0.01
CA VAL A 84 -19.10 -4.21 -1.32
C VAL A 84 -19.38 -5.56 -1.99
N HIS A 85 -18.57 -6.58 -1.69
CA HIS A 85 -18.75 -7.94 -2.19
C HIS A 85 -19.72 -8.75 -1.32
N THR A 86 -19.61 -8.65 0.01
CA THR A 86 -20.42 -9.44 0.95
C THR A 86 -21.79 -8.82 1.24
N GLY A 87 -22.00 -7.54 0.90
CA GLY A 87 -23.22 -6.82 1.22
C GLY A 87 -23.42 -6.57 2.73
N GLU A 88 -22.40 -6.82 3.56
CA GLU A 88 -22.48 -6.63 5.01
C GLU A 88 -22.72 -5.15 5.36
N LYS A 89 -23.82 -4.90 6.07
CA LYS A 89 -24.18 -3.58 6.62
C LYS A 89 -24.04 -3.60 8.14
N PRO A 90 -22.86 -3.31 8.70
CA PRO A 90 -22.61 -3.37 10.15
C PRO A 90 -23.40 -2.32 10.95
N TYR A 91 -23.97 -1.31 10.29
CA TYR A 91 -24.84 -0.31 10.90
C TYR A 91 -26.31 -0.70 10.66
N GLN A 92 -26.73 -1.85 11.19
CA GLN A 92 -28.14 -2.27 11.22
C GLN A 92 -28.67 -2.13 12.65
N VAL A 93 -28.84 -0.90 13.12
CA VAL A 93 -29.73 -0.65 14.26
C VAL A 93 -30.45 0.68 14.07
N CYS A 94 -31.67 0.61 13.56
CA CYS A 94 -32.71 1.58 13.89
C CYS A 94 -33.95 0.76 14.26
N LYS A 95 -34.00 0.31 15.52
CA LYS A 95 -35.26 -0.17 16.13
C LYS A 95 -36.12 1.06 16.45
N ILE A 96 -36.57 1.79 15.44
CA ILE A 96 -37.77 2.61 15.62
C ILE A 96 -38.90 1.63 15.40
N SER A 97 -39.45 1.12 16.49
CA SER A 97 -40.78 0.53 16.52
C SER A 97 -41.76 1.60 16.06
N CYS A 98 -42.06 1.65 14.76
CA CYS A 98 -43.22 2.33 14.22
C CYS A 98 -44.46 1.61 14.75
N PHE A 99 -45.05 2.15 15.80
CA PHE A 99 -46.48 1.96 16.04
C PHE A 99 -47.20 2.82 15.00
N VAL A 100 -47.89 2.13 14.09
CA VAL A 100 -48.89 2.66 13.15
C VAL A 100 -50.02 3.33 13.93
#